data_AF-A0A969SAV4-F1
#
_entry.id   AF-A0A969SAV4-F1
#
_cell.length_a   1.000
_cell.length_b   1.000
_cell.length_c   1.000
_cell.angle_alpha   90.00
_cell.angle_beta   90.00
_cell.angle_gamma   90.00
#
_symmetry.space_group_name_H-M   'P 1'
#
loop_
_entity.id
_entity.type
_entity.pdbx_description
1 polymer ?
#
loop_
_entity_poly.entity_id
_entity_poly.type
_entity_poly.pdbx_seq_one_letter_code
_entity_poly.pdbx_strand_id
1 'polypeptide(L)'
;MNKPVNDSEEFVYKVCHKSFLSLWSYANPRGKNSKELCDILIVCEPDIIIISVKDIKLTDSGNIEVGWQRWLRKAIEGSVDQIYGAEKRIKSTSHVIRSDGSQGLPFPSSDVRRIHRVAVALGGDDKVPIQFGDFGKGFVHVFDRVSFETILRELDTITDFVQYLIDKEDLYDSGKQTVFEGYEEDLLGYYIYNGRSYPQDFDVMSKLIKQEFRHVCISCTDHPQISKAGKTLFYENNTYLYLCQ
;
A
#
# COMPACT_ATOMS: atom_id res chain seq x y z
N MET A 1 -4.84 -11.43 -24.48
CA MET A 1 -5.51 -11.72 -23.19
C MET A 1 -7.00 -11.50 -23.35
N ASN A 2 -7.82 -12.30 -22.66
CA ASN A 2 -9.27 -12.14 -22.62
C ASN A 2 -9.64 -10.83 -21.91
N LYS A 3 -10.86 -10.33 -22.17
CA LYS A 3 -11.45 -9.18 -21.46
C LYS A 3 -11.45 -9.45 -19.93
N PRO A 4 -11.15 -8.46 -19.07
CA PRO A 4 -11.23 -8.64 -17.62
C PRO A 4 -12.65 -9.05 -17.18
N VAL A 5 -12.73 -10.00 -16.25
CA VAL A 5 -13.97 -10.67 -15.82
C VAL A 5 -14.49 -10.13 -14.48
N ASN A 6 -13.62 -9.52 -13.66
CA ASN A 6 -13.98 -8.91 -12.37
C ASN A 6 -13.17 -7.63 -12.09
N ASP A 7 -13.53 -6.90 -11.02
CA ASP A 7 -12.96 -5.59 -10.66
C ASP A 7 -11.45 -5.64 -10.36
N SER A 8 -10.96 -6.74 -9.79
CA SER A 8 -9.52 -6.98 -9.59
C SER A 8 -8.80 -7.17 -10.91
N GLU A 9 -9.34 -7.99 -11.81
CA GLU A 9 -8.75 -8.24 -13.13
C GLU A 9 -8.75 -6.97 -13.98
N GLU A 10 -9.81 -6.14 -13.90
CA GLU A 10 -9.86 -4.85 -14.57
C GLU A 10 -8.80 -3.89 -14.01
N PHE A 11 -8.64 -3.86 -12.68
CA PHE A 11 -7.62 -3.04 -12.03
C PHE A 11 -6.21 -3.47 -12.45
N VAL A 12 -5.90 -4.78 -12.39
CA VAL A 12 -4.63 -5.34 -12.86
C VAL A 12 -4.39 -5.01 -14.33
N TYR A 13 -5.40 -5.16 -15.18
CA TYR A 13 -5.32 -4.81 -16.58
C TYR A 13 -5.00 -3.32 -16.78
N LYS A 14 -5.66 -2.42 -16.04
CA LYS A 14 -5.41 -0.97 -16.10
C LYS A 14 -3.98 -0.64 -15.72
N VAL A 15 -3.47 -1.20 -14.62
CA VAL A 15 -2.08 -0.98 -14.19
C VAL A 15 -1.09 -1.47 -15.24
N CYS A 16 -1.26 -2.71 -15.73
CA CYS A 16 -0.31 -3.33 -16.65
C CYS A 16 -0.38 -2.82 -18.10
N HIS A 17 -1.45 -2.12 -18.51
CA HIS A 17 -1.64 -1.74 -19.92
C HIS A 17 -1.99 -0.27 -20.17
N LYS A 18 -2.52 0.44 -19.18
CA LYS A 18 -2.98 1.83 -19.34
C LYS A 18 -2.24 2.84 -18.47
N SER A 19 -1.37 2.38 -17.58
CA SER A 19 -0.50 3.27 -16.80
C SER A 19 0.92 3.31 -17.38
N PHE A 20 1.73 4.27 -16.91
CA PHE A 20 3.15 4.32 -17.23
C PHE A 20 3.88 3.02 -16.86
N LEU A 21 3.38 2.24 -15.89
CA LEU A 21 3.97 0.98 -15.43
C LEU A 21 3.94 -0.14 -16.49
N SER A 22 3.19 0.03 -17.57
CA SER A 22 2.97 -1.01 -18.59
C SER A 22 4.26 -1.59 -19.20
N LEU A 23 5.34 -0.80 -19.24
CA LEU A 23 6.63 -1.25 -19.77
C LEU A 23 7.38 -2.22 -18.84
N TRP A 24 7.09 -2.19 -17.53
CA TRP A 24 7.84 -2.91 -16.50
C TRP A 24 7.01 -3.99 -15.79
N SER A 25 5.72 -4.07 -16.09
CA SER A 25 4.75 -4.87 -15.33
C SER A 25 4.51 -6.26 -15.91
N TYR A 26 4.38 -7.23 -15.01
CA TYR A 26 3.97 -8.60 -15.28
C TYR A 26 2.69 -8.88 -14.51
N ALA A 27 1.60 -9.15 -15.24
CA ALA A 27 0.35 -9.62 -14.63
C ALA A 27 0.44 -11.12 -14.31
N ASN A 28 0.07 -11.50 -13.09
CA ASN A 28 -0.02 -12.87 -12.57
C ASN A 28 1.20 -13.76 -12.92
N PRO A 29 2.45 -13.30 -12.66
CA PRO A 29 3.64 -14.11 -12.91
C PRO A 29 3.59 -15.43 -12.12
N ARG A 30 4.28 -16.45 -12.62
CA ARG A 30 4.31 -17.78 -11.98
C ARG A 30 5.43 -17.86 -10.93
N GLY A 31 5.07 -18.42 -9.79
CA GLY A 31 5.96 -18.86 -8.73
C GLY A 31 6.24 -20.36 -8.79
N LYS A 32 6.39 -20.98 -7.62
CA LYS A 32 6.69 -22.42 -7.49
C LYS A 32 5.49 -23.26 -7.93
N ASN A 33 5.76 -24.39 -8.60
CA ASN A 33 4.74 -25.36 -9.06
C ASN A 33 3.67 -24.72 -9.96
N SER A 34 4.04 -23.74 -10.78
CA SER A 34 3.13 -23.00 -11.67
C SER A 34 1.98 -22.25 -10.97
N LYS A 35 2.04 -22.11 -9.63
CA LYS A 35 1.12 -21.25 -8.89
C LYS A 35 1.46 -19.79 -9.17
N GLU A 36 0.47 -18.91 -9.07
CA GLU A 36 0.68 -17.47 -9.14
C GLU A 36 1.65 -17.00 -8.04
N LEU A 37 2.53 -16.07 -8.38
CA LEU A 37 3.48 -15.45 -7.48
C LEU A 37 2.82 -14.27 -6.73
N CYS A 38 2.23 -13.34 -7.48
CA CYS A 38 1.48 -12.17 -7.03
C CYS A 38 0.61 -11.65 -8.18
N ASP A 39 -0.28 -10.70 -7.92
CA ASP A 39 -1.18 -10.15 -8.94
C ASP A 39 -0.43 -9.29 -9.96
N ILE A 40 0.50 -8.44 -9.51
CA ILE A 40 1.37 -7.63 -10.37
C ILE A 40 2.79 -7.66 -9.84
N LEU A 41 3.75 -7.87 -10.72
CA LEU A 41 5.18 -7.72 -10.43
C LEU A 41 5.79 -6.70 -11.37
N ILE A 42 6.52 -5.74 -10.81
CA ILE A 42 7.19 -4.70 -11.58
C ILE A 42 8.69 -4.85 -11.37
N VAL A 43 9.45 -4.87 -12.45
CA VAL A 43 10.92 -4.97 -12.40
C VAL A 43 11.53 -3.78 -13.13
N CYS A 44 12.14 -2.87 -12.39
CA CYS A 44 12.83 -1.69 -12.88
C CYS A 44 14.10 -1.49 -12.06
N GLU A 45 15.24 -1.94 -12.57
CA GLU A 45 16.50 -2.01 -11.82
C GLU A 45 16.87 -0.65 -11.16
N PRO A 46 17.25 -0.65 -9.85
CA PRO A 46 17.42 -1.81 -8.95
C PRO A 46 16.14 -2.29 -8.24
N ASP A 47 15.00 -1.69 -8.53
CA ASP A 47 13.74 -1.86 -7.81
C ASP A 47 12.88 -3.01 -8.33
N ILE A 48 12.27 -3.73 -7.39
CA ILE A 48 11.25 -4.74 -7.63
C ILE A 48 10.03 -4.36 -6.80
N ILE A 49 8.87 -4.20 -7.44
CA ILE A 49 7.62 -3.87 -6.75
C ILE A 49 6.70 -5.10 -6.83
N ILE A 50 6.31 -5.61 -5.67
CA ILE A 50 5.36 -6.73 -5.53
C ILE A 50 4.02 -6.13 -5.15
N ILE A 51 3.02 -6.28 -6.02
CA ILE A 51 1.66 -5.81 -5.76
C ILE A 51 0.73 -7.01 -5.60
N SER A 52 0.00 -7.04 -4.48
CA SER A 52 -1.12 -7.95 -4.28
C SER A 52 -2.43 -7.18 -4.25
N VAL A 53 -3.42 -7.62 -5.01
CA VAL A 53 -4.74 -6.99 -5.12
C VAL A 53 -5.79 -7.89 -4.46
N LYS A 54 -6.65 -7.32 -3.62
CA LYS A 54 -7.78 -8.04 -3.00
C LYS A 54 -9.06 -7.26 -3.20
N ASP A 55 -10.03 -7.86 -3.90
CA ASP A 55 -11.40 -7.36 -3.94
C ASP A 55 -12.23 -8.08 -2.88
N ILE A 56 -12.41 -7.41 -1.74
CA ILE A 56 -13.21 -7.90 -0.62
C ILE A 56 -14.31 -6.88 -0.39
N LYS A 57 -15.55 -7.27 -0.66
CA LYS A 57 -16.71 -6.42 -0.33
C LYS A 57 -16.91 -6.36 1.17
N LEU A 58 -17.15 -5.17 1.70
CA LEU A 58 -17.56 -5.01 3.08
C LEU A 58 -18.92 -5.70 3.29
N THR A 59 -18.96 -6.70 4.17
CA THR A 59 -20.21 -7.37 4.52
C THR A 59 -20.89 -6.63 5.66
N ASP A 60 -22.15 -6.23 5.47
CA ASP A 60 -22.97 -5.68 6.55
C ASP A 60 -23.39 -6.82 7.50
N SER A 61 -22.66 -6.94 8.60
CA SER A 61 -22.96 -7.90 9.67
C SER A 61 -23.89 -7.32 10.75
N GLY A 62 -24.44 -6.11 10.58
CA GLY A 62 -25.20 -5.39 11.61
C GLY A 62 -24.35 -4.89 12.79
N ASN A 63 -23.08 -5.31 12.86
CA ASN A 63 -22.04 -4.77 13.72
C ASN A 63 -20.87 -4.34 12.83
N ILE A 64 -20.65 -3.03 12.77
CA ILE A 64 -19.66 -2.37 11.92
C ILE A 64 -18.23 -2.80 12.31
N GLU A 65 -17.92 -2.89 13.60
CA GLU A 65 -16.60 -3.26 14.10
C GLU A 65 -16.21 -4.70 13.71
N VAL A 66 -17.14 -5.64 13.83
CA VAL A 66 -16.92 -7.04 13.43
C VAL A 66 -16.76 -7.17 11.90
N GLY A 67 -17.56 -6.41 11.14
CA GLY A 67 -17.46 -6.34 9.69
C GLY A 67 -16.09 -5.82 9.24
N TRP A 68 -15.62 -4.75 9.87
CA TRP A 68 -14.30 -4.18 9.63
C TRP A 68 -13.16 -5.09 10.01
N GLN A 69 -13.17 -5.70 11.19
CA GLN A 69 -12.10 -6.62 11.61
C GLN A 69 -11.98 -7.83 10.67
N ARG A 70 -13.13 -8.33 10.18
CA ARG A 70 -13.14 -9.39 9.15
C ARG A 70 -12.59 -8.91 7.82
N TRP A 71 -12.95 -7.71 7.40
CA TRP A 71 -12.46 -7.12 6.17
C TRP A 71 -10.95 -6.88 6.25
N LEU A 72 -10.47 -6.25 7.33
CA LEU A 72 -9.06 -5.97 7.59
C LEU A 72 -8.21 -7.24 7.49
N ARG A 73 -8.65 -8.31 8.18
CA ARG A 73 -7.99 -9.62 8.11
C ARG A 73 -7.93 -10.17 6.68
N LYS A 74 -9.05 -10.12 5.95
CA LYS A 74 -9.14 -10.72 4.61
C LYS A 74 -8.39 -9.92 3.55
N ALA A 75 -8.49 -8.59 3.59
CA ALA A 75 -7.92 -7.70 2.60
C ALA A 75 -6.44 -7.43 2.86
N ILE A 76 -6.04 -7.18 4.12
CA ILE A 76 -4.67 -6.78 4.46
C ILE A 76 -3.82 -8.00 4.82
N GLU A 77 -4.16 -8.78 5.85
CA GLU A 77 -3.30 -9.92 6.28
C GLU A 77 -3.12 -10.94 5.15
N GLY A 78 -4.19 -11.22 4.40
CA GLY A 78 -4.14 -12.09 3.23
C GLY A 78 -3.22 -11.58 2.10
N SER A 79 -3.19 -10.27 1.84
CA SER A 79 -2.25 -9.67 0.89
C SER A 79 -0.82 -9.70 1.41
N VAL A 80 -0.61 -9.37 2.68
CA VAL A 80 0.70 -9.38 3.33
C VAL A 80 1.36 -10.76 3.24
N ASP A 81 0.62 -11.83 3.53
CA ASP A 81 1.13 -13.21 3.41
C ASP A 81 1.52 -13.56 1.97
N GLN A 82 0.71 -13.15 0.98
CA GLN A 82 1.00 -13.37 -0.44
C GLN A 82 2.29 -12.62 -0.85
N ILE A 83 2.42 -11.36 -0.44
CA ILE A 83 3.57 -10.51 -0.73
C ILE A 83 4.86 -11.10 -0.14
N TYR A 84 4.87 -11.47 1.15
CA TYR A 84 6.05 -12.07 1.76
C TYR A 84 6.41 -13.43 1.16
N GLY A 85 5.40 -14.22 0.76
CA GLY A 85 5.59 -15.45 0.01
C GLY A 85 6.27 -15.21 -1.33
N ALA A 86 5.83 -14.19 -2.07
CA ALA A 86 6.39 -13.78 -3.34
C ALA A 86 7.84 -13.30 -3.19
N GLU A 87 8.10 -12.43 -2.21
CA GLU A 87 9.44 -11.92 -1.91
C GLU A 87 10.43 -13.07 -1.62
N LYS A 88 10.03 -14.01 -0.75
CA LYS A 88 10.85 -15.19 -0.46
C LYS A 88 11.18 -15.97 -1.72
N ARG A 89 10.24 -16.08 -2.65
CA ARG A 89 10.48 -16.75 -3.94
C ARG A 89 11.45 -15.96 -4.81
N ILE A 90 11.25 -14.66 -4.97
CA ILE A 90 12.14 -13.74 -5.72
C ILE A 90 13.57 -13.82 -5.17
N LYS A 91 13.72 -13.97 -3.85
CA LYS A 91 15.03 -14.15 -3.21
C LYS A 91 15.78 -15.41 -3.65
N SER A 92 15.06 -16.42 -4.15
CA SER A 92 15.58 -17.74 -4.55
C SER A 92 15.61 -17.99 -6.07
N THR A 93 15.31 -16.98 -6.89
CA THR A 93 15.17 -17.10 -8.35
C THR A 93 15.93 -15.99 -9.06
N SER A 94 16.32 -16.20 -10.32
CA SER A 94 17.11 -15.24 -11.11
C SER A 94 16.31 -14.39 -12.09
N HIS A 95 15.06 -14.74 -12.37
CA HIS A 95 14.24 -14.06 -13.39
C HIS A 95 12.74 -14.23 -13.10
N VAL A 96 11.94 -13.36 -13.70
CA VAL A 96 10.47 -13.47 -13.71
C VAL A 96 10.05 -14.65 -14.58
N ILE A 97 9.07 -15.44 -14.13
CA ILE A 97 8.38 -16.40 -15.00
C ILE A 97 7.00 -15.79 -15.32
N ARG A 98 6.72 -15.55 -16.60
CA ARG A 98 5.46 -14.94 -17.06
C ARG A 98 4.28 -15.90 -16.81
N SER A 99 3.06 -15.38 -16.90
CA SER A 99 1.82 -16.14 -16.71
C SER A 99 1.64 -17.30 -17.70
N ASP A 100 2.28 -17.24 -18.88
CA ASP A 100 2.33 -18.33 -19.87
C ASP A 100 3.44 -19.35 -19.60
N GLY A 101 4.32 -19.10 -18.64
CA GLY A 101 5.48 -19.93 -18.30
C GLY A 101 6.77 -19.54 -19.02
N SER A 102 6.75 -18.55 -19.92
CA SER A 102 7.94 -18.04 -20.57
C SER A 102 8.81 -17.23 -19.60
N GLN A 103 10.11 -17.16 -19.88
CA GLN A 103 11.06 -16.39 -19.09
C GLN A 103 10.96 -14.89 -19.38
N GLY A 104 10.70 -14.10 -18.34
CA GLY A 104 10.71 -12.63 -18.32
C GLY A 104 12.08 -12.03 -18.06
N LEU A 105 12.10 -10.77 -17.62
CA LEU A 105 13.33 -10.06 -17.24
C LEU A 105 14.08 -10.78 -16.10
N PRO A 106 15.41 -10.71 -16.09
CA PRO A 106 16.19 -11.11 -14.93
C PRO A 106 15.84 -10.21 -13.74
N PHE A 107 15.94 -10.75 -12.53
CA PHE A 107 15.88 -9.93 -11.32
C PHE A 107 17.20 -9.18 -11.13
N PRO A 108 17.15 -7.92 -10.64
CA PRO A 108 18.33 -7.20 -10.19
C PRO A 108 19.14 -8.03 -9.19
N SER A 109 20.46 -7.82 -9.19
CA SER A 109 21.37 -8.57 -8.36
C SER A 109 21.07 -8.39 -6.87
N SER A 110 21.27 -9.45 -6.07
CA SER A 110 20.83 -9.49 -4.68
C SER A 110 21.51 -8.49 -3.75
N ASP A 111 22.67 -7.99 -4.14
CA ASP A 111 23.49 -6.99 -3.44
C ASP A 111 22.98 -5.56 -3.60
N VAL A 112 22.24 -5.27 -4.67
CA VAL A 112 21.73 -3.92 -4.97
C VAL A 112 20.22 -3.81 -5.01
N ARG A 113 19.50 -4.93 -5.16
CA ARG A 113 18.06 -4.89 -5.38
C ARG A 113 17.30 -4.35 -4.17
N ARG A 114 16.27 -3.55 -4.44
CA ARG A 114 15.30 -3.06 -3.45
C ARG A 114 13.93 -3.69 -3.72
N ILE A 115 13.23 -4.12 -2.67
CA ILE A 115 11.93 -4.77 -2.80
C ILE A 115 10.87 -3.92 -2.11
N HIS A 116 9.94 -3.40 -2.90
CA HIS A 116 8.80 -2.61 -2.46
C HIS A 116 7.56 -3.50 -2.38
N ARG A 117 6.83 -3.43 -1.26
CA ARG A 117 5.70 -4.29 -0.96
C ARG A 117 4.42 -3.47 -0.97
N VAL A 118 3.50 -3.78 -1.88
CA VAL A 118 2.26 -3.01 -2.04
C VAL A 118 1.06 -3.94 -1.97
N ALA A 119 0.17 -3.70 -1.03
CA ALA A 119 -1.16 -4.29 -1.00
C ALA A 119 -2.18 -3.26 -1.51
N VAL A 120 -3.05 -3.67 -2.42
CA VAL A 120 -4.17 -2.86 -2.88
C VAL A 120 -5.47 -3.54 -2.49
N ALA A 121 -6.25 -2.87 -1.64
CA ALA A 121 -7.53 -3.38 -1.17
C ALA A 121 -8.69 -2.67 -1.91
N LEU A 122 -9.45 -3.44 -2.68
CA LEU A 122 -10.65 -3.01 -3.38
C LEU A 122 -11.89 -3.41 -2.56
N GLY A 123 -12.96 -2.62 -2.63
CA GLY A 123 -14.26 -2.95 -2.02
C GLY A 123 -14.46 -2.49 -0.56
N GLY A 124 -13.60 -1.59 -0.07
CA GLY A 124 -13.75 -0.94 1.24
C GLY A 124 -14.74 0.24 1.29
N ASP A 125 -15.22 0.71 0.13
CA ASP A 125 -16.13 1.86 -0.04
C ASP A 125 -15.74 3.13 0.76
N ASP A 126 -14.45 3.42 0.92
CA ASP A 126 -13.91 4.53 1.72
C ASP A 126 -14.33 4.53 3.21
N LYS A 127 -14.89 3.41 3.69
CA LYS A 127 -15.44 3.25 5.04
C LYS A 127 -14.45 2.63 6.02
N VAL A 128 -13.29 2.20 5.55
CA VAL A 128 -12.32 1.48 6.37
C VAL A 128 -10.96 2.19 6.31
N PRO A 129 -10.39 2.60 7.44
CA PRO A 129 -9.03 3.12 7.48
C PRO A 129 -8.07 2.00 7.06
N ILE A 130 -7.21 2.29 6.08
CA ILE A 130 -6.21 1.36 5.62
C ILE A 130 -4.92 1.55 6.40
N GLN A 131 -4.45 0.48 7.05
CA GLN A 131 -3.20 0.50 7.80
C GLN A 131 -2.04 -0.01 6.93
N PHE A 132 -1.01 0.81 6.74
CA PHE A 132 0.31 0.42 6.25
C PHE A 132 1.32 0.28 7.41
N GLY A 133 2.47 -0.33 7.17
CA GLY A 133 3.53 -0.51 8.18
C GLY A 133 4.27 -1.83 8.08
N ASP A 134 5.10 -2.13 9.08
CA ASP A 134 5.76 -3.43 9.19
C ASP A 134 4.83 -4.48 9.82
N PHE A 135 4.60 -5.57 9.09
CA PHE A 135 3.81 -6.73 9.54
C PHE A 135 4.69 -7.90 10.01
N GLY A 136 5.91 -7.61 10.47
CA GLY A 136 6.89 -8.53 11.05
C GLY A 136 7.91 -9.10 10.07
N LYS A 137 7.87 -8.71 8.79
CA LYS A 137 8.83 -9.16 7.75
C LYS A 137 9.17 -8.05 6.74
N GLY A 138 8.99 -6.79 7.13
CA GLY A 138 9.29 -5.62 6.33
C GLY A 138 8.07 -4.73 6.10
N PHE A 139 8.31 -3.47 5.76
CA PHE A 139 7.26 -2.51 5.51
C PHE A 139 6.39 -2.90 4.31
N VAL A 140 5.07 -2.74 4.45
CA VAL A 140 4.07 -2.94 3.40
C VAL A 140 3.25 -1.67 3.25
N HIS A 141 3.30 -1.08 2.05
CA HIS A 141 2.38 -0.03 1.63
C HIS A 141 1.00 -0.65 1.42
N VAL A 142 -0.04 0.01 1.90
CA VAL A 142 -1.42 -0.43 1.68
C VAL A 142 -2.22 0.75 1.13
N PHE A 143 -2.88 0.53 0.00
CA PHE A 143 -3.67 1.54 -0.71
C PHE A 143 -5.07 1.00 -1.01
N ASP A 144 -6.07 1.86 -1.09
CA ASP A 144 -7.33 1.52 -1.78
C ASP A 144 -7.24 1.87 -3.27
N ARG A 145 -8.38 1.69 -3.96
CA ARG A 145 -8.52 2.04 -5.38
C ARG A 145 -8.28 3.53 -5.63
N VAL A 146 -8.89 4.41 -4.84
CA VAL A 146 -8.87 5.87 -5.08
C VAL A 146 -7.46 6.39 -4.86
N SER A 147 -6.83 5.97 -3.77
CA SER A 147 -5.48 6.36 -3.39
C SER A 147 -4.46 5.90 -4.43
N PHE A 148 -4.50 4.62 -4.82
CA PHE A 148 -3.55 4.09 -5.77
C PHE A 148 -3.70 4.72 -7.17
N GLU A 149 -4.93 4.92 -7.63
CA GLU A 149 -5.18 5.58 -8.92
C GLU A 149 -4.73 7.05 -8.91
N THR A 150 -4.91 7.74 -7.78
CA THR A 150 -4.42 9.11 -7.61
C THR A 150 -2.90 9.15 -7.60
N ILE A 151 -2.24 8.26 -6.84
CA ILE A 151 -0.77 8.15 -6.81
C ILE A 151 -0.22 7.92 -8.22
N LEU A 152 -0.74 6.95 -8.98
CA LEU A 152 -0.25 6.67 -10.33
C LEU A 152 -0.56 7.78 -11.35
N ARG A 153 -1.53 8.65 -11.06
CA ARG A 153 -1.86 9.80 -11.92
C ARG A 153 -0.93 10.98 -11.63
N GLU A 154 -0.67 11.28 -10.37
CA GLU A 154 0.16 12.44 -9.99
C GLU A 154 1.67 12.10 -10.04
N LEU A 155 2.05 10.85 -9.81
CA LEU A 155 3.42 10.33 -9.94
C LEU A 155 3.50 9.49 -11.22
N ASP A 156 3.45 10.16 -12.37
CA ASP A 156 3.30 9.55 -13.69
C ASP A 156 4.57 8.89 -14.27
N THR A 157 5.63 8.75 -13.46
CA THR A 157 6.85 8.03 -13.81
C THR A 157 7.22 6.99 -12.77
N ILE A 158 7.90 5.91 -13.20
CA ILE A 158 8.36 4.85 -12.30
C ILE A 158 9.32 5.36 -11.25
N THR A 159 10.18 6.31 -11.60
CA THR A 159 11.12 6.93 -10.67
C THR A 159 10.39 7.71 -9.59
N ASP A 160 9.38 8.50 -9.95
CA ASP A 160 8.61 9.30 -8.99
C ASP A 160 7.81 8.40 -8.04
N PHE A 161 7.17 7.36 -8.59
CA PHE A 161 6.42 6.40 -7.78
C PHE A 161 7.34 5.64 -6.81
N VAL A 162 8.47 5.12 -7.28
CA VAL A 162 9.45 4.43 -6.42
C VAL A 162 9.99 5.37 -5.34
N GLN A 163 10.32 6.62 -5.69
CA GLN A 163 10.83 7.58 -4.70
C GLN A 163 9.79 7.87 -3.62
N TYR A 164 8.52 7.99 -3.99
CA TYR A 164 7.43 8.15 -3.01
C TYR A 164 7.33 6.96 -2.04
N LEU A 165 7.48 5.72 -2.53
CA LEU A 165 7.49 4.54 -1.66
C LEU A 165 8.68 4.58 -0.69
N ILE A 166 9.87 4.90 -1.18
CA ILE A 166 11.09 5.02 -0.35
C ILE A 166 10.90 6.09 0.72
N ASP A 167 10.53 7.30 0.34
CA ASP A 167 10.40 8.42 1.27
C ASP A 167 9.32 8.16 2.32
N LYS A 168 8.26 7.40 1.96
CA LYS A 168 7.21 7.01 2.90
C LYS A 168 7.68 5.93 3.88
N GLU A 169 8.49 4.97 3.43
CA GLU A 169 9.10 3.96 4.31
C GLU A 169 10.13 4.61 5.26
N ASP A 170 11.00 5.49 4.74
CA ASP A 170 11.95 6.26 5.55
C ASP A 170 11.25 7.14 6.58
N LEU A 171 10.10 7.72 6.20
CA LEU A 171 9.28 8.50 7.12
C LEU A 171 8.79 7.63 8.29
N TYR A 172 8.27 6.44 7.99
CA TYR A 172 7.82 5.48 9.00
C TYR A 172 8.96 5.05 9.91
N ASP A 173 10.10 4.64 9.34
CA ASP A 173 11.27 4.15 10.07
C ASP A 173 11.95 5.23 10.92
N SER A 174 11.74 6.51 10.61
CA SER A 174 12.30 7.62 11.38
C SER A 174 11.79 7.68 12.83
N GLY A 175 10.71 6.94 13.16
CA GLY A 175 10.11 6.90 14.50
C GLY A 175 9.56 8.25 14.97
N LYS A 176 9.55 9.26 14.10
CA LYS A 176 8.86 10.53 14.35
C LYS A 176 7.38 10.18 14.38
N GLN A 177 6.75 10.26 15.55
CA GLN A 177 5.32 10.00 15.70
C GLN A 177 4.54 11.00 14.83
N THR A 178 4.21 10.59 13.62
CA THR A 178 3.34 11.34 12.74
C THR A 178 1.93 10.89 13.06
N VAL A 179 1.21 11.66 13.90
CA VAL A 179 -0.25 11.55 13.91
C VAL A 179 -0.70 12.20 12.60
N PHE A 180 -0.90 11.35 11.60
CA PHE A 180 -1.46 11.75 10.33
C PHE A 180 -2.96 11.43 10.35
N GLU A 181 -3.77 12.48 10.43
CA GLU A 181 -5.23 12.42 10.29
C GLU A 181 -5.56 12.79 8.85
N GLY A 182 -5.69 11.80 7.99
CA GLY A 182 -5.97 11.98 6.57
C GLY A 182 -5.98 10.66 5.83
N TYR A 183 -6.41 10.69 4.58
CA TYR A 183 -6.29 9.58 3.65
C TYR A 183 -4.94 9.63 2.93
N GLU A 184 -4.61 8.59 2.17
CA GLU A 184 -3.33 8.53 1.46
C GLU A 184 -3.16 9.69 0.46
N GLU A 185 -4.25 10.19 -0.12
CA GLU A 185 -4.29 11.32 -1.04
C GLU A 185 -3.82 12.62 -0.36
N ASP A 186 -4.16 12.79 0.93
CA ASP A 186 -3.71 13.94 1.71
C ASP A 186 -2.18 13.85 1.94
N LEU A 187 -1.65 12.64 2.16
CA LEU A 187 -0.22 12.39 2.35
C LEU A 187 0.55 12.67 1.05
N LEU A 188 0.01 12.19 -0.07
CA LEU A 188 0.53 12.46 -1.40
C LEU A 188 0.48 13.97 -1.73
N GLY A 189 -0.66 14.62 -1.47
CA GLY A 189 -0.83 16.04 -1.71
C GLY A 189 0.20 16.86 -0.94
N TYR A 190 0.42 16.50 0.32
CA TYR A 190 1.45 17.10 1.14
C TYR A 190 2.86 16.85 0.61
N TYR A 191 3.18 15.62 0.20
CA TYR A 191 4.46 15.26 -0.40
C TYR A 191 4.75 16.11 -1.66
N ILE A 192 3.77 16.21 -2.56
CA ILE A 192 3.87 17.01 -3.79
C ILE A 192 4.04 18.50 -3.47
N TYR A 193 3.23 19.03 -2.54
CA TYR A 193 3.28 20.44 -2.13
C TYR A 193 4.66 20.86 -1.61
N ASN A 194 5.35 19.96 -0.90
CA ASN A 194 6.70 20.19 -0.38
C ASN A 194 7.82 19.77 -1.34
N GLY A 195 7.55 19.80 -2.65
CA GLY A 195 8.55 19.51 -3.66
C GLY A 195 9.00 18.06 -3.67
N ARG A 196 8.07 17.11 -3.43
CA ARG A 196 8.32 15.66 -3.37
C ARG A 196 9.28 15.31 -2.24
N SER A 197 8.96 15.78 -1.04
CA SER A 197 9.69 15.46 0.18
C SER A 197 8.78 15.55 1.41
N TYR A 198 9.12 14.80 2.46
CA TYR A 198 8.53 14.98 3.78
C TYR A 198 9.43 15.88 4.64
N PRO A 199 8.87 16.81 5.44
CA PRO A 199 9.63 17.68 6.31
C PRO A 199 10.35 16.87 7.38
N GLN A 200 11.48 17.38 7.84
CA GLN A 200 12.15 16.76 8.98
C GLN A 200 11.46 17.09 10.31
N ASP A 201 10.74 18.22 10.41
CA ASP A 201 10.07 18.66 11.62
C ASP A 201 8.55 18.54 11.49
N PHE A 202 7.99 17.50 12.13
CA PHE A 202 6.59 17.10 11.99
C PHE A 202 5.58 17.92 12.80
N ASP A 203 6.05 18.86 13.62
CA ASP A 203 5.20 19.69 14.50
C ASP A 203 4.31 20.69 13.71
N VAL A 204 4.49 20.75 12.38
CA VAL A 204 3.75 21.61 11.45
C VAL A 204 2.64 20.86 10.70
N MET A 205 2.69 19.53 10.64
CA MET A 205 1.67 18.71 9.93
C MET A 205 0.28 18.90 10.50
N SER A 206 0.21 19.01 11.82
CA SER A 206 -1.02 19.17 12.55
C SER A 206 -1.62 20.59 12.43
N LYS A 207 -0.81 21.59 12.05
CA LYS A 207 -1.21 23.00 11.90
C LYS A 207 -1.65 23.37 10.49
N LEU A 208 -1.01 22.82 9.45
CA LEU A 208 -1.35 23.11 8.05
C LEU A 208 -2.68 22.48 7.64
N ILE A 209 -2.92 21.22 8.03
CA ILE A 209 -4.19 20.55 7.72
C ILE A 209 -5.36 21.22 8.47
N LYS A 210 -5.13 21.76 9.68
CA LYS A 210 -6.13 22.56 10.43
C LYS A 210 -6.53 23.88 9.78
N GLN A 211 -5.69 24.49 8.95
CA GLN A 211 -5.99 25.79 8.34
C GLN A 211 -6.82 25.67 7.05
N GLU A 212 -6.74 24.54 6.32
CA GLU A 212 -7.50 24.35 5.08
C GLU A 212 -8.55 23.21 5.13
N PHE A 213 -8.38 22.18 5.97
CA PHE A 213 -9.25 21.00 6.00
C PHE A 213 -9.99 20.89 7.35
N ARG A 214 -11.32 20.87 7.29
CA ARG A 214 -12.20 21.30 8.39
C ARG A 214 -12.43 20.28 9.52
N HIS A 215 -11.69 19.17 9.58
CA HIS A 215 -11.85 18.15 10.64
C HIS A 215 -10.51 17.48 10.96
N VAL A 216 -9.73 18.08 11.87
CA VAL A 216 -8.53 17.46 12.47
C VAL A 216 -8.50 17.82 13.96
N CYS A 217 -8.51 16.81 14.83
CA CYS A 217 -8.58 16.95 16.29
C CYS A 217 -7.30 16.41 16.93
N ILE A 218 -6.45 17.29 17.46
CA ILE A 218 -5.22 16.91 18.15
C ILE A 218 -5.49 16.89 19.66
N SER A 219 -5.58 15.70 20.27
CA SER A 219 -4.95 15.45 21.58
C SER A 219 -4.91 13.95 21.90
N CYS A 220 -3.70 13.42 22.14
CA CYS A 220 -3.49 12.22 22.92
C CYS A 220 -3.09 12.64 24.34
N THR A 221 -4.06 13.09 25.15
CA THR A 221 -3.88 13.08 26.61
C THR A 221 -5.17 12.73 27.37
N ASP A 222 -6.37 12.93 26.82
CA ASP A 222 -7.61 12.84 27.64
C ASP A 222 -8.73 11.92 27.12
N HIS A 223 -8.48 11.01 26.17
CA HIS A 223 -9.55 10.12 25.64
C HIS A 223 -9.39 8.63 26.00
N PRO A 224 -10.52 7.88 26.11
CA PRO A 224 -10.56 6.56 26.74
C PRO A 224 -9.74 5.53 25.98
N GLN A 225 -8.77 4.94 26.68
CA GLN A 225 -7.85 3.93 26.16
C GLN A 225 -8.57 2.58 25.99
N ILE A 226 -8.58 2.02 24.78
CA ILE A 226 -8.89 0.59 24.55
C ILE A 226 -7.59 -0.11 24.18
N SER A 227 -6.89 -0.64 25.19
CA SER A 227 -5.65 -1.39 25.01
C SER A 227 -5.93 -2.89 24.83
N LYS A 228 -5.51 -3.48 23.71
CA LYS A 228 -5.15 -4.91 23.66
C LYS A 228 -4.05 -5.16 22.62
N ALA A 229 -2.97 -5.79 23.07
CA ALA A 229 -1.83 -6.25 22.27
C ALA A 229 -1.04 -5.16 21.52
N GLY A 230 -0.62 -4.10 22.24
CA GLY A 230 0.47 -3.22 21.78
C GLY A 230 0.14 -2.23 20.65
N LYS A 231 -1.11 -2.14 20.21
CA LYS A 231 -1.59 -1.14 19.24
C LYS A 231 -2.74 -0.34 19.86
N THR A 232 -2.67 0.98 19.80
CA THR A 232 -3.72 1.88 20.27
C THR A 232 -4.45 2.45 19.06
N LEU A 233 -5.76 2.20 18.98
CA LEU A 233 -6.66 2.81 18.00
C LEU A 233 -7.50 3.86 18.74
N PHE A 234 -7.57 5.07 18.20
CA PHE A 234 -8.49 6.10 18.69
C PHE A 234 -9.56 6.35 17.62
N TYR A 235 -10.81 6.48 18.08
CA TYR A 235 -11.98 6.75 17.26
C TYR A 235 -12.64 8.02 17.76
N GLU A 236 -12.66 9.06 16.95
CA GLU A 236 -13.34 10.31 17.27
C GLU A 236 -14.01 10.90 16.02
N ASN A 237 -15.26 11.37 16.15
CA ASN A 237 -16.00 12.07 15.08
C ASN A 237 -15.99 11.40 13.68
N ASN A 238 -16.16 10.07 13.61
CA ASN A 238 -16.14 9.29 12.35
C ASN A 238 -14.76 9.26 11.63
N THR A 239 -13.68 9.63 12.32
CA THR A 239 -12.31 9.65 11.77
C THR A 239 -11.38 8.76 12.59
N TYR A 240 -10.48 8.07 11.92
CA TYR A 240 -9.49 7.18 12.53
C TYR A 240 -8.15 7.87 12.69
N LEU A 241 -7.58 7.73 13.88
CA LEU A 241 -6.24 8.24 14.19
C LEU A 241 -5.20 7.14 13.93
N TYR A 242 -4.22 7.46 13.08
CA TYR A 242 -3.06 6.60 12.87
C TYR A 242 -1.97 6.91 13.88
N LEU A 243 -1.54 5.87 14.61
CA LEU A 243 -0.24 5.86 15.29
C LEU A 243 0.72 5.05 14.43
N CYS A 244 1.62 5.73 13.71
CA CYS A 244 2.89 5.11 13.35
C CYS A 244 3.68 4.91 14.65
N GLN A 245 3.97 3.66 14.99
CA GLN A 245 4.93 3.31 16.02
C GLN A 245 6.32 3.25 15.42
#